data_AF-A0A7S4WGF3-F1
#
_entry.id   AF-A0A7S4WGF3-F1
#
_cell.length_a   1.000
_cell.length_b   1.000
_cell.length_c   1.000
_cell.angle_alpha   90.00
_cell.angle_beta   90.00
_cell.angle_gamma   90.00
#
_symmetry.space_group_name_H-M   'P 1'
#
loop_
_entity.id
_entity.type
_entity.pdbx_description
1 polymer ?
#
loop_
_entity_poly.entity_id
_entity_poly.type
_entity_poly.pdbx_seq_one_letter_code
_entity_poly.pdbx_strand_id
1 'polypeptide(L)'
;TMCPSAIDSATKKPKSRTRKSMAPRVNSGESHLNPKSPGIKPRNTPSKPRITPSKHKSGGRKSLAPPHMATKADPRPISDRSYRESCIDALVNFLTSHEYDHPISHKSLRCPSGKDFNQIVTFLFRMIDPAF
;
A
#
# COMPACT_ATOMS: atom_id res chain seq x y z
N THR A 1 -51.26 -37.54 -11.72
CA THR A 1 -50.50 -37.57 -10.44
C THR A 1 -49.07 -37.21 -10.77
N MET A 2 -48.67 -35.92 -10.67
CA MET A 2 -47.99 -35.27 -9.52
C MET A 2 -46.58 -35.87 -9.27
N CYS A 3 -45.43 -35.17 -9.23
CA CYS A 3 -45.05 -33.75 -9.15
C CYS A 3 -43.60 -33.55 -9.69
N PRO A 4 -43.20 -32.34 -10.11
CA PRO A 4 -41.79 -31.94 -10.28
C PRO A 4 -41.21 -31.33 -8.98
N SER A 5 -39.96 -31.66 -8.63
CA SER A 5 -39.26 -31.07 -7.48
C SER A 5 -37.99 -30.35 -7.93
N ALA A 6 -38.04 -29.02 -7.82
CA ALA A 6 -36.93 -28.09 -7.95
C ALA A 6 -35.92 -28.28 -6.82
N ILE A 7 -34.64 -28.06 -7.12
CA ILE A 7 -33.57 -27.90 -6.13
C ILE A 7 -33.18 -26.42 -6.12
N ASP A 8 -33.49 -25.78 -5.00
CA ASP A 8 -33.40 -24.34 -4.76
C ASP A 8 -31.97 -23.89 -4.46
N SER A 9 -31.63 -22.67 -4.93
CA SER A 9 -30.35 -22.01 -4.76
C SER A 9 -30.39 -21.12 -3.51
N ALA A 10 -29.61 -21.45 -2.47
CA ALA A 10 -29.48 -20.59 -1.29
C ALA A 10 -28.09 -19.93 -1.20
N THR A 11 -28.04 -18.65 -1.56
CA THR A 11 -26.93 -17.72 -1.39
C THR A 11 -26.65 -17.42 0.09
N LYS A 12 -25.45 -17.69 0.60
CA LYS A 12 -24.97 -17.19 1.92
C LYS A 12 -24.35 -15.80 1.77
N LYS A 13 -25.05 -14.75 2.21
CA LYS A 13 -24.50 -13.39 2.38
C LYS A 13 -23.59 -13.33 3.63
N PRO A 14 -22.39 -12.73 3.57
CA PRO A 14 -21.53 -12.56 4.74
C PRO A 14 -21.97 -11.39 5.63
N LYS A 15 -21.91 -11.60 6.95
CA LYS A 15 -22.21 -10.61 8.01
C LYS A 15 -21.16 -9.48 8.02
N SER A 16 -21.60 -8.23 7.90
CA SER A 16 -20.75 -7.04 8.01
C SER A 16 -20.21 -6.86 9.44
N ARG A 17 -18.89 -6.84 9.61
CA ARG A 17 -18.24 -6.48 10.89
C ARG A 17 -17.91 -4.98 10.86
N THR A 18 -18.67 -4.19 11.60
CA THR A 18 -18.39 -2.77 11.86
C THR A 18 -17.07 -2.64 12.62
N ARG A 19 -16.06 -2.01 12.00
CA ARG A 19 -14.79 -1.68 12.67
C ARG A 19 -15.01 -0.51 13.62
N LYS A 20 -14.76 -0.70 14.92
CA LYS A 20 -14.69 0.37 15.92
C LYS A 20 -13.52 1.29 15.57
N SER A 21 -13.79 2.58 15.39
CA SER A 21 -12.78 3.64 15.22
C SER A 21 -12.00 3.86 16.51
N MET A 22 -10.67 3.86 16.45
CA MET A 22 -9.82 4.33 17.56
C MET A 22 -9.76 5.86 17.52
N ALA A 23 -10.27 6.52 18.57
CA ALA A 23 -10.07 7.94 18.82
C ALA A 23 -8.91 8.15 19.81
N PRO A 24 -8.10 9.21 19.69
CA PRO A 24 -7.01 9.48 20.62
C PRO A 24 -7.56 9.95 21.97
N ARG A 25 -7.04 9.34 23.04
CA ARG A 25 -7.40 9.60 24.43
C ARG A 25 -6.63 10.84 24.91
N VAL A 26 -7.32 11.97 25.00
CA VAL A 26 -6.79 13.19 25.64
C VAL A 26 -6.82 13.02 27.17
N ASN A 27 -5.67 13.24 27.80
CA ASN A 27 -5.44 13.09 29.22
C ASN A 27 -6.10 14.24 29.98
N SER A 28 -7.05 13.91 30.85
CA SER A 28 -7.70 14.84 31.79
C SER A 28 -6.71 15.21 32.91
N GLY A 29 -6.14 16.40 32.81
CA GLY A 29 -5.39 17.07 33.87
C GLY A 29 -6.30 18.09 34.57
N GLU A 30 -6.60 17.77 35.81
CA GLU A 30 -7.35 18.51 36.81
C GLU A 30 -6.73 19.89 37.14
N SER A 31 -7.55 20.94 37.22
CA SER A 31 -7.43 21.96 38.28
C SER A 31 -8.58 22.97 38.25
N HIS A 32 -9.35 22.91 39.35
CA HIS A 32 -9.84 24.01 40.18
C HIS A 32 -10.86 25.04 39.65
N LEU A 33 -11.97 25.06 40.40
CA LEU A 33 -13.12 25.96 40.38
C LEU A 33 -12.77 27.37 40.87
N ASN A 34 -13.28 28.44 40.23
CA ASN A 34 -14.01 29.53 40.92
C ASN A 34 -14.69 30.53 39.94
N PRO A 35 -15.63 31.42 40.39
CA PRO A 35 -16.89 31.68 39.70
C PRO A 35 -17.00 33.13 39.17
N LYS A 36 -18.14 33.40 38.55
CA LYS A 36 -18.57 34.70 37.99
C LYS A 36 -18.52 35.87 38.99
N SER A 37 -18.00 37.01 38.56
CA SER A 37 -18.38 38.35 39.05
C SER A 37 -18.70 39.29 37.87
N PRO A 38 -19.79 40.08 37.93
CA PRO A 38 -20.16 41.05 36.90
C PRO A 38 -19.75 42.49 37.30
N GLY A 39 -19.27 43.29 36.34
CA GLY A 39 -19.39 44.75 36.45
C GLY A 39 -18.23 45.63 35.93
N ILE A 40 -18.57 46.47 34.95
CA ILE A 40 -18.17 47.89 34.78
C ILE A 40 -16.82 48.23 34.09
N LYS A 41 -16.97 48.59 32.80
CA LYS A 41 -16.32 49.60 31.91
C LYS A 41 -14.81 49.56 31.57
N PRO A 42 -14.43 49.80 30.29
CA PRO A 42 -13.05 49.70 29.82
C PRO A 42 -12.27 50.99 30.12
N ARG A 43 -11.09 50.84 30.72
CA ARG A 43 -10.10 51.92 30.83
C ARG A 43 -9.10 51.79 29.70
N ASN A 44 -9.18 52.72 28.74
CA ASN A 44 -8.19 52.94 27.69
C ASN A 44 -6.79 53.09 28.30
N THR A 45 -5.88 52.15 28.02
CA THR A 45 -4.43 52.32 28.13
C THR A 45 -3.75 51.51 27.00
N PRO A 46 -2.60 51.97 26.51
CA PRO A 46 -2.25 51.92 25.09
C PRO A 46 -1.75 50.57 24.57
N SER A 47 -2.11 50.32 23.32
CA SER A 47 -1.61 49.37 22.33
C SER A 47 -0.31 48.64 22.68
N LYS A 48 -0.41 47.41 23.18
CA LYS A 48 0.64 46.40 22.95
C LYS A 48 0.60 46.02 21.47
N PRO A 49 1.73 46.02 20.74
CA PRO A 49 1.73 45.53 19.37
C PRO A 49 1.34 44.06 19.39
N ARG A 50 0.17 43.77 18.80
CA ARG A 50 -0.23 42.41 18.46
C ARG A 50 0.80 41.91 17.46
N ILE A 51 1.67 40.99 17.89
CA ILE A 51 2.48 40.17 17.00
C ILE A 51 1.49 39.38 16.15
N THR A 52 1.10 39.96 15.02
CA THR A 52 0.54 39.17 13.93
C THR A 52 1.67 38.28 13.44
N PRO A 53 1.45 36.97 13.22
CA PRO A 53 2.41 36.20 12.47
C PRO A 53 2.37 36.78 11.05
N SER A 54 3.31 37.70 10.81
CA SER A 54 3.65 38.14 9.48
C SER A 54 3.87 36.87 8.67
N LYS A 55 3.04 36.71 7.66
CA LYS A 55 3.12 35.63 6.69
C LYS A 55 4.40 35.89 5.91
N HIS A 56 5.53 35.53 6.50
CA HIS A 56 6.78 35.41 5.79
C HIS A 56 6.50 34.40 4.70
N LYS A 57 6.28 34.90 3.48
CA LYS A 57 6.70 34.21 2.27
C LYS A 57 8.22 34.12 2.36
N SER A 58 8.72 33.33 3.31
CA SER A 58 10.05 32.74 3.19
C SER A 58 9.91 31.88 1.95
N GLY A 59 10.47 32.41 0.86
CA GLY A 59 10.59 31.70 -0.39
C GLY A 59 11.17 30.34 -0.05
N GLY A 60 10.32 29.32 -0.12
CA GLY A 60 10.74 27.94 0.00
C GLY A 60 11.88 27.79 -1.00
N ARG A 61 13.07 27.51 -0.47
CA ARG A 61 14.26 27.26 -1.28
C ARG A 61 13.82 26.35 -2.41
N LYS A 62 13.79 26.88 -3.65
CA LYS A 62 13.81 26.03 -4.84
C LYS A 62 15.13 25.30 -4.71
N SER A 63 15.10 24.09 -4.21
CA SER A 63 16.29 23.26 -4.14
C SER A 63 16.82 23.20 -5.57
N LEU A 64 17.94 23.86 -5.81
CA LEU A 64 18.79 23.70 -7.00
C LEU A 64 19.46 22.32 -7.01
N ALA A 65 18.88 21.34 -6.30
CA ALA A 65 19.24 19.96 -6.49
C ALA A 65 18.96 19.66 -7.95
N PRO A 66 19.97 19.21 -8.73
CA PRO A 66 19.74 18.67 -10.05
C PRO A 66 18.55 17.71 -9.96
N PRO A 67 17.62 17.70 -10.95
CA PRO A 67 16.55 16.70 -10.96
C PRO A 67 17.24 15.37 -10.73
N HIS A 68 16.89 14.73 -9.61
CA HIS A 68 17.42 13.47 -9.14
C HIS A 68 17.68 12.64 -10.39
N MET A 69 18.96 12.34 -10.69
CA MET A 69 19.37 11.61 -11.90
C MET A 69 18.27 10.63 -12.22
N ALA A 70 17.54 10.85 -13.32
CA ALA A 70 16.49 9.95 -13.74
C ALA A 70 17.19 8.60 -13.85
N THR A 71 16.99 7.75 -12.84
CA THR A 71 17.52 6.40 -12.87
C THR A 71 16.95 5.84 -14.15
N LYS A 72 17.83 5.38 -15.05
CA LYS A 72 17.43 4.86 -16.35
C LYS A 72 16.35 3.82 -16.05
N ALA A 73 15.10 4.18 -16.32
CA ALA A 73 13.97 3.33 -16.02
C ALA A 73 14.13 2.08 -16.89
N ASP A 74 13.80 0.91 -16.35
CA ASP A 74 13.78 -0.32 -17.15
C ASP A 74 12.85 -0.08 -18.35
N PRO A 75 13.34 -0.25 -19.60
CA PRO A 75 12.51 -0.01 -20.79
C PRO A 75 11.36 -1.03 -20.91
N ARG A 76 11.41 -2.13 -20.17
CA ARG A 76 10.34 -3.14 -20.19
C ARG A 76 9.08 -2.60 -19.52
N PRO A 77 7.89 -2.89 -20.06
CA PRO A 77 6.61 -2.48 -19.47
C PRO A 77 6.26 -3.36 -18.26
N ILE A 78 7.10 -3.32 -17.20
CA ILE A 78 6.95 -4.16 -16.01
C ILE A 78 5.63 -3.86 -15.29
N SER A 79 5.01 -2.69 -15.44
CA SER A 79 3.70 -2.39 -14.84
C SER A 79 2.51 -3.00 -15.59
N ASP A 80 2.69 -3.37 -16.87
CA ASP A 80 1.63 -3.93 -17.68
C ASP A 80 1.35 -5.39 -17.26
N ARG A 81 0.09 -5.66 -16.94
CA ARG A 81 -0.35 -7.00 -16.57
C ARG A 81 -0.18 -7.99 -17.73
N SER A 82 -0.50 -7.57 -18.95
CA SER A 82 -0.42 -8.45 -20.12
C SER A 82 1.01 -8.92 -20.38
N TYR A 83 1.98 -8.00 -20.28
CA TYR A 83 3.40 -8.30 -20.39
C TYR A 83 3.88 -9.29 -19.32
N ARG A 84 3.44 -9.12 -18.06
CA ARG A 84 3.78 -10.06 -16.98
C ARG A 84 3.23 -11.46 -17.26
N GLU A 85 1.96 -11.57 -17.68
CA GLU A 85 1.36 -12.86 -17.99
C GLU A 85 2.08 -13.53 -19.16
N SER A 86 2.43 -12.80 -20.22
CA SER A 86 3.20 -13.37 -21.34
C SER A 86 4.59 -13.86 -20.92
N CYS A 87 5.23 -13.17 -19.96
CA CYS A 87 6.50 -13.64 -19.39
C CYS A 87 6.33 -14.94 -18.59
N ILE A 88 5.22 -15.06 -17.84
CA ILE A 88 4.89 -16.29 -17.11
C ILE A 88 4.65 -17.44 -18.08
N ASP A 89 3.88 -17.22 -19.15
CA ASP A 89 3.60 -18.26 -20.15
C ASP A 89 4.88 -18.72 -20.84
N ALA A 90 5.76 -17.78 -21.22
CA ALA A 90 7.07 -18.10 -21.77
C ALA A 90 7.93 -18.92 -20.78
N LEU A 91 7.91 -18.55 -19.49
CA LEU A 91 8.65 -19.26 -18.46
C LEU A 91 8.11 -20.68 -18.23
N VAL A 92 6.78 -20.87 -18.18
CA VAL A 92 6.17 -22.20 -18.07
C VAL A 92 6.60 -23.07 -19.24
N ASN A 93 6.47 -22.57 -20.47
CA ASN A 93 6.82 -23.31 -21.67
C ASN A 93 8.30 -23.72 -21.66
N PHE A 94 9.19 -22.81 -21.27
CA PHE A 94 10.62 -23.09 -21.16
C PHE A 94 10.90 -24.21 -20.15
N LEU A 95 10.40 -24.07 -18.93
CA LEU A 95 10.64 -25.04 -17.86
C LEU A 95 10.05 -26.42 -18.19
N THR A 96 8.87 -26.47 -18.82
CA THR A 96 8.27 -27.73 -19.27
C THR A 96 9.06 -28.35 -20.42
N SER A 97 9.58 -27.56 -21.37
CA SER A 97 10.37 -28.06 -22.50
C SER A 97 11.76 -28.59 -22.11
N HIS A 98 12.25 -28.24 -20.92
CA HIS A 98 13.55 -28.68 -20.41
C HIS A 98 13.42 -29.61 -19.20
N GLU A 99 12.26 -30.25 -19.07
CA GLU A 99 12.02 -31.32 -18.09
C GLU A 99 12.33 -30.90 -16.64
N TYR A 100 11.87 -29.70 -16.26
CA TYR A 100 12.02 -29.25 -14.88
C TYR A 100 11.28 -30.18 -13.89
N ASP A 101 12.02 -30.71 -12.91
CA ASP A 101 11.57 -31.79 -12.02
C ASP A 101 10.40 -31.42 -11.08
N HIS A 102 10.20 -30.13 -10.78
CA HIS A 102 9.20 -29.70 -9.80
C HIS A 102 7.89 -29.26 -10.47
N PRO A 103 6.73 -29.51 -9.83
CA PRO A 103 5.44 -29.13 -10.41
C PRO A 103 5.30 -27.63 -10.57
N ILE A 104 5.02 -27.17 -11.79
CA ILE A 104 4.83 -25.76 -12.12
C ILE A 104 3.36 -25.49 -12.44
N SER A 105 2.85 -24.34 -11.99
CA SER A 105 1.56 -23.81 -12.40
C SER A 105 1.65 -22.29 -12.63
N HIS A 106 0.79 -21.73 -13.47
CA HIS A 106 0.75 -20.28 -13.68
C HIS A 106 0.47 -19.52 -12.36
N LYS A 107 -0.30 -20.12 -11.44
CA LYS A 107 -0.59 -19.54 -10.12
C LYS A 107 0.63 -19.51 -9.22
N SER A 108 1.45 -20.58 -9.21
CA SER A 108 2.67 -20.61 -8.41
C SER A 108 3.72 -19.64 -8.93
N LEU A 109 3.82 -19.42 -10.24
CA LEU A 109 4.77 -18.46 -10.82
C LEU A 109 4.39 -16.98 -10.61
N ARG A 110 3.10 -16.67 -10.41
CA ARG A 110 2.68 -15.30 -10.05
C ARG A 110 3.17 -14.89 -8.67
N CYS A 111 3.18 -15.83 -7.72
CA CYS A 111 3.64 -15.62 -6.35
C CYS A 111 4.42 -16.86 -5.87
N PRO A 112 5.67 -17.06 -6.34
CA PRO A 112 6.46 -18.22 -5.96
C PRO A 112 6.86 -18.15 -4.50
N SER A 113 6.98 -19.30 -3.84
CA SER A 113 7.64 -19.35 -2.54
C SER A 113 9.14 -19.07 -2.71
N GLY A 114 9.83 -18.66 -1.63
CA GLY A 114 11.28 -18.46 -1.70
C GLY A 114 12.03 -19.74 -2.12
N LYS A 115 11.53 -20.91 -1.74
CA LYS A 115 12.10 -22.20 -2.14
C LYS A 115 11.90 -22.45 -3.63
N ASP A 116 10.69 -22.27 -4.14
CA ASP A 116 10.39 -22.51 -5.55
C ASP A 116 11.17 -21.54 -6.45
N PHE A 117 11.26 -20.27 -6.04
CA PHE A 117 12.07 -19.28 -6.75
C PHE A 117 13.54 -19.72 -6.85
N ASN A 118 14.13 -20.14 -5.73
CA ASN A 118 15.52 -20.61 -5.72
C ASN A 118 15.71 -21.83 -6.62
N GLN A 119 14.81 -22.82 -6.55
CA GLN A 119 14.90 -24.01 -7.40
C GLN A 119 14.80 -23.66 -8.90
N ILE A 120 13.87 -22.79 -9.28
CA ILE A 120 13.71 -22.33 -10.66
C ILE A 120 14.97 -21.60 -11.11
N VAL A 121 15.46 -20.65 -10.32
CA VAL A 121 16.64 -19.84 -10.70
C VAL A 121 17.91 -20.69 -10.77
N THR A 122 18.13 -21.60 -9.82
CA THR A 122 19.25 -22.56 -9.87
C THR A 122 19.17 -23.41 -11.14
N PHE A 123 17.98 -23.92 -11.48
CA PHE A 123 17.80 -24.65 -12.73
C PHE A 123 18.14 -23.80 -13.95
N LEU A 124 17.64 -22.57 -14.03
CA LEU A 124 17.94 -21.65 -15.13
C LEU A 124 19.44 -21.36 -15.26
N PHE A 125 20.15 -21.23 -14.14
CA PHE A 125 21.59 -21.03 -14.17
C PHE A 125 22.35 -22.28 -14.60
N ARG A 126 21.91 -23.48 -14.19
CA ARG A 126 22.49 -24.75 -14.64
C ARG A 126 22.39 -24.98 -16.15
N MET A 127 21.39 -24.38 -16.80
CA MET A 127 21.28 -24.39 -18.27
C MET A 127 22.38 -23.59 -18.98
N ILE A 128 22.99 -22.62 -18.29
CA ILE A 128 24.06 -21.77 -18.83
C ILE A 128 25.43 -22.28 -18.34
N ASP A 129 25.50 -22.64 -17.06
CA ASP A 129 26.69 -23.16 -16.38
C ASP A 129 26.33 -24.44 -15.62
N PRO A 130 26.67 -25.63 -16.14
CA PRO A 130 26.37 -26.90 -15.49
C PRO A 130 26.94 -27.05 -14.07
N ALA A 131 27.90 -26.22 -13.66
CA ALA A 131 28.55 -26.28 -12.34
C ALA A 131 27.88 -25.42 -11.26
N PHE A 132 26.78 -24.72 -11.57
CA PHE A 132 26.01 -23.89 -10.64
C PHE A 132 25.17 -24.72 -9.64
#